data_AF-A0AAU7TNG8-F1
#
_entry.id   AF-A0AAU7TNG8-F1
#
_cell.length_a   1.000
_cell.length_b   1.000
_cell.length_c   1.000
_cell.angle_alpha   90.00
_cell.angle_beta   90.00
_cell.angle_gamma   90.00
#
_symmetry.space_group_name_H-M   'P 1'
#
loop_
_entity.id
_entity.type
_entity.pdbx_description
1 polymer ?
#
loop_
_entity_poly.entity_id
_entity_poly.type
_entity_poly.pdbx_seq_one_letter_code
_entity_poly.pdbx_strand_id
1 'polypeptide(L)' 'MRSTSRQRVRLWFGPHQIADHIGDQPGAARYEAAMRRRFPGLDVTSEPVPVTADPADYSPADLHR' A
#
# COMPACT_ATOMS: atom_id res chain seq x y z
N MET A 1 11.98 0.83 -19.01
CA MET A 1 11.76 -0.22 -17.99
C MET A 1 10.54 0.17 -17.16
N ARG A 2 9.47 -0.64 -17.14
CA ARG A 2 8.37 -0.45 -16.19
C ARG A 2 8.81 -1.11 -14.90
N SER A 3 9.23 -0.33 -13.91
CA SER A 3 9.64 -0.84 -12.61
C SER A 3 8.46 -1.59 -11.99
N THR A 4 8.60 -2.91 -11.85
CA THR A 4 7.66 -3.79 -11.13
C THR A 4 7.75 -3.59 -9.61
N SER A 5 8.01 -2.36 -9.18
CA SER A 5 8.21 -1.99 -7.79
C SER A 5 6.88 -1.47 -7.24
N ARG A 6 6.26 -2.24 -6.35
CA ARG A 6 5.09 -1.79 -5.60
C ARG A 6 5.54 -0.89 -4.46
N GLN A 7 4.67 0.06 -4.09
CA GLN A 7 4.88 0.96 -2.97
C GLN A 7 3.64 0.88 -2.07
N ARG A 8 3.88 0.89 -0.75
CA ARG A 8 2.85 0.95 0.27
C ARG A 8 2.84 2.34 0.86
N VAL A 9 1.72 3.02 0.71
CA VAL A 9 1.44 4.32 1.30
C VAL A 9 0.55 4.10 2.52
N ARG A 10 1.02 4.51 3.69
CA ARG A 10 0.25 4.46 4.94
C ARG A 10 -0.07 5.85 5.42
N LEU A 11 -1.30 6.02 5.89
CA LEU A 11 -1.82 7.25 6.46
C LEU A 11 -1.97 7.08 7.96
N TRP A 12 -1.49 8.05 8.71
CA TRP A 12 -1.46 8.02 10.16
C TRP A 12 -2.07 9.29 10.75
N PHE A 13 -2.83 9.10 11.82
CA PHE A 13 -3.27 10.16 12.71
C PHE A 13 -2.61 9.94 14.07
N GLY A 14 -1.47 10.62 14.27
CA GLY A 14 -0.58 10.31 15.39
C GLY A 14 -0.15 8.83 15.34
N PRO A 15 -0.38 8.03 16.40
CA PRO A 15 0.02 6.62 16.43
C PRO A 15 -0.94 5.69 15.68
N HIS A 16 -2.09 6.19 15.21
CA HIS A 16 -3.14 5.34 14.64
C HIS A 16 -3.06 5.31 13.10
N GLN A 17 -2.86 4.12 12.53
CA GLN A 17 -2.98 3.92 11.09
C GLN A 17 -4.45 3.96 10.68
N ILE A 18 -4.80 4.86 9.76
CA ILE A 18 -6.18 5.05 9.31
C ILE A 18 -6.42 4.51 7.89
N ALA A 19 -5.37 4.38 7.09
CA ALA A 19 -5.47 3.78 5.77
C ALA A 19 -4.13 3.21 5.31
N ASP A 20 -4.23 2.20 4.46
CA ASP A 20 -3.11 1.47 3.88
C ASP A 20 -3.39 1.20 2.40
N HIS A 21 -2.52 1.68 1.53
CA HIS A 21 -2.67 1.59 0.08
C HIS A 21 -1.42 1.01 -0.55
N ILE A 22 -1.55 -0.12 -1.24
CA ILE A 22 -0.47 -0.71 -2.04
C ILE A 22 -0.77 -0.48 -3.51
N GLY A 23 0.13 0.20 -4.20
CA GLY A 23 0.00 0.54 -5.60
C GLY A 23 1.29 0.30 -6.37
N ASP A 24 1.21 0.42 -7.69
CA ASP A 24 2.40 0.60 -8.52
C ASP A 24 3.08 1.94 -8.17
N GLN A 25 4.38 2.04 -8.38
CA GLN A 25 5.15 3.23 -8.04
C GLN A 25 4.49 4.56 -8.48
N PRO A 26 4.02 4.74 -9.74
CA PRO A 26 3.38 6.00 -10.13
C PRO A 26 1.99 6.20 -9.50
N GLY A 27 1.22 5.14 -9.28
CA GLY A 27 -0.09 5.22 -8.62
C GLY A 27 0.02 5.58 -7.15
N ALA A 28 0.96 4.94 -6.44
CA ALA A 28 1.26 5.22 -5.04
C ALA A 28 1.75 6.66 -4.83
N ALA A 29 2.66 7.15 -5.67
CA ALA A 29 3.13 8.54 -5.61
C ALA A 29 1.99 9.55 -5.81
N ARG A 30 1.06 9.25 -6.75
CA ARG A 30 -0.12 10.10 -6.97
C ARG A 30 -1.07 10.06 -5.78
N TYR A 31 -1.26 8.89 -5.16
CA TYR A 31 -2.08 8.73 -3.97
C TYR A 31 -1.50 9.52 -2.79
N GLU A 32 -0.21 9.35 -2.50
CA GLU A 32 0.51 10.10 -1.46
C GLU A 32 0.36 11.61 -1.63
N ALA A 33 0.61 12.15 -2.83
CA ALA A 33 0.49 13.57 -3.10
C ALA A 33 -0.95 14.08 -2.93
N ALA A 34 -1.95 13.31 -3.36
CA ALA A 34 -3.35 13.66 -3.19
C ALA A 34 -3.76 13.70 -1.71
N MET A 35 -3.29 12.75 -0.90
CA MET A 35 -3.59 12.67 0.51
C MET A 35 -2.92 13.79 1.30
N ARG A 36 -1.63 14.05 1.06
CA ARG A 36 -0.92 15.18 1.68
C ARG A 36 -1.57 16.53 1.37
N ARG A 37 -2.09 16.70 0.14
CA ARG A 37 -2.77 17.94 -0.25
C ARG A 37 -4.14 18.11 0.43
N ARG A 38 -4.89 17.02 0.60
CA ARG A 38 -6.25 17.06 1.16
C ARG A 38 -6.27 17.08 2.68
N PHE A 39 -5.28 16.48 3.32
CA PHE A 39 -5.23 16.27 4.75
C PHE A 39 -3.84 16.62 5.31
N PRO A 40 -3.53 17.92 5.46
CA PRO A 40 -2.20 18.37 5.90
C PRO A 40 -1.86 17.97 7.35
N GLY A 41 -2.85 17.54 8.15
CA GLY A 41 -2.64 17.06 9.53
C GLY A 41 -2.42 15.55 9.65
N LEU A 42 -2.32 14.83 8.52
CA LEU A 42 -2.00 13.40 8.52
C LEU A 42 -0.54 13.18 8.17
N ASP A 43 0.08 12.27 8.90
CA ASP A 43 1.39 11.75 8.52
C ASP A 43 1.21 10.71 7.42
N VAL A 44 2.03 10.81 6.38
CA VAL A 44 1.97 9.91 5.22
C VAL A 44 3.34 9.29 5.01
N THR A 45 3.44 7.98 5.17
CA THR A 45 4.66 7.20 4.93
C THR A 45 4.53 6.41 3.64
N SER A 46 5.65 6.24 2.93
CA SER A 46 5.71 5.61 1.61
C SER A 46 6.93 4.68 1.60
N GLU A 47 6.69 3.38 1.48
CA GLU A 47 7.73 2.36 1.58
C GLU A 47 7.66 1.39 0.39
N PRO A 48 8.81 0.98 -0.17
CA PRO A 48 8.86 -0.05 -1.19
C PRO A 48 8.36 -1.37 -0.62
N VAL A 49 7.42 -2.00 -1.30
CA VAL A 49 6.97 -3.35 -0.99
C VAL A 49 7.69 -4.30 -1.95
N PRO A 50 8.51 -5.24 -1.43
CA PRO A 50 8.99 -6.32 -2.26
C PRO A 50 7.77 -7.07 -2.80
N VAL A 51 7.75 -7.35 -4.10
CA VAL A 51 6.72 -8.22 -4.70
C VAL A 51 7.00 -9.65 -4.29
N THR A 52 6.89 -9.94 -2.99
CA THR A 52 6.53 -11.26 -2.54
C THR A 52 5.03 -11.31 -2.78
N ALA A 53 4.63 -11.73 -3.98
CA ALA A 53 3.34 -12.36 -4.10
C ALA A 53 3.40 -13.50 -3.09
N ASP A 54 2.63 -13.41 -2.01
CA ASP A 54 2.33 -14.60 -1.24
C ASP A 54 1.02 -15.16 -1.82
N PRO A 55 1.09 -16.11 -2.77
CA PRO A 55 -0.09 -16.84 -3.22
C PRO A 55 -0.54 -17.89 -2.19
N ALA A 56 0.09 -17.99 -1.01
CA ALA A 56 -0.11 -19.11 -0.09
C ALA A 56 -1.37 -19.04 0.79
N ASP A 57 -2.03 -17.89 0.96
CA ASP A 57 -3.24 -17.81 1.81
C ASP A 57 -4.57 -17.99 1.05
N TYR A 58 -4.52 -18.35 -0.23
CA TYR A 58 -5.68 -18.95 -0.89
C TYR A 58 -5.29 -20.25 -1.57
N SER A 59 -5.31 -21.33 -0.78
CA SER A 59 -5.45 -22.66 -1.34
C SER A 59 -6.93 -22.94 -1.55
N PRO A 60 -7.44 -23.04 -2.79
CA PRO A 60 -8.81 -23.49 -3.05
C PRO A 60 -9.09 -24.93 -2.55
N ALA A 61 -8.06 -25.65 -2.07
CA ALA A 61 -8.17 -26.98 -1.51
C ALA A 61 -8.80 -27.02 -0.10
N ASP A 62 -8.84 -25.90 0.63
CA ASP A 62 -9.43 -25.85 1.98
C ASP A 62 -10.98 -25.81 1.97
N LEU A 63 -11.59 -25.75 0.79
CA LEU A 63 -13.05 -25.75 0.62
C LEU A 63 -13.65 -27.17 0.55
N HIS A 64 -12.84 -28.22 0.43
CA HIS A 64 -13.31 -29.57 0.08
C HIS A 64 -12.79 -30.72 0.94
N ARG A 65 -12.31 -30.48 2.17
CA ARG A 65 -11.95 -31.55 3.11
C ARG A 65 -12.67 -31.41 4.44
#